data_AF-A0A1N6N1U8-F1
#
_entry.id   AF-A0A1N6N1U8-F1
#
_cell.length_a   1.000
_cell.length_b   1.000
_cell.length_c   1.000
_cell.angle_alpha   90.00
_cell.angle_beta   90.00
_cell.angle_gamma   90.00
#
_symmetry.space_group_name_H-M   'P 1'
#
loop_
_entity.id
_entity.type
_entity.pdbx_description
1 polymer ?
#
loop_
_entity_poly.entity_id
_entity_poly.type
_entity_poly.pdbx_seq_one_letter_code
_entity_poly.pdbx_strand_id
1 'polypeptide(L)' 'MSKTPEKLQTLIYFLTKEAARDSFSEFRAEIGISDEEYQEIKNWFKQLGVEPYV' A
#
# COMPACT_ATOMS: atom_id res chain seq x y z
N MET A 1 -4.37 -12.31 16.62
CA MET A 1 -4.90 -11.40 15.58
C MET A 1 -5.67 -12.25 14.59
N SER A 2 -6.86 -11.83 14.17
CA SER A 2 -7.57 -12.48 13.06
C SER A 2 -6.67 -12.47 11.82
N LYS A 3 -6.67 -13.55 11.03
CA LYS A 3 -5.97 -13.56 9.73
C LYS A 3 -6.50 -12.40 8.89
N THR A 4 -5.58 -11.67 8.24
CA THR A 4 -5.97 -10.69 7.23
C THR A 4 -6.83 -11.33 6.17
N PRO A 5 -7.96 -10.70 5.79
CA PRO A 5 -8.80 -11.22 4.71
C PRO A 5 -8.00 -11.30 3.40
N GLU A 6 -8.02 -12.44 2.72
CA GLU A 6 -7.35 -12.61 1.42
C GLU A 6 -7.79 -11.57 0.38
N LYS A 7 -9.06 -11.14 0.47
CA LYS A 7 -9.60 -10.06 -0.37
C LYS A 7 -8.96 -8.70 -0.09
N LEU A 8 -8.59 -8.41 1.16
CA LEU A 8 -7.89 -7.17 1.51
C LEU A 8 -6.47 -7.19 0.94
N GLN A 9 -5.75 -8.31 1.10
CA GLN A 9 -4.44 -8.49 0.49
C GLN A 9 -4.49 -8.28 -1.03
N THR A 10 -5.46 -8.91 -1.70
CA THR A 10 -5.66 -8.76 -3.15
C THR A 10 -5.92 -7.31 -3.53
N LEU A 11 -6.82 -6.62 -2.81
CA LEU A 11 -7.16 -5.23 -3.08
C LEU A 11 -5.93 -4.31 -2.98
N ILE A 12 -5.17 -4.39 -1.89
CA ILE A 12 -4.01 -3.51 -1.66
C ILE A 12 -2.90 -3.78 -2.67
N TYR A 13 -2.64 -5.05 -3.00
CA TYR A 13 -1.67 -5.42 -4.02
C TYR A 13 -2.02 -4.80 -5.39
N PHE A 14 -3.26 -4.97 -5.87
CA PHE A 14 -3.67 -4.42 -7.16
C PHE A 14 -3.76 -2.89 -7.14
N LEU A 15 -4.24 -2.27 -6.07
CA LEU A 15 -4.29 -0.82 -5.95
C LEU A 15 -2.88 -0.21 -6.07
N THR A 16 -1.91 -0.73 -5.33
CA THR A 16 -0.53 -0.24 -5.38
C THR A 16 0.18 -0.58 -6.69
N LYS A 17 -0.18 -1.69 -7.33
CA LYS A 17 0.29 -2.03 -8.67
C LYS A 17 -0.23 -1.04 -9.72
N GLU A 18 -1.52 -0.71 -9.70
CA GLU A 18 -2.09 0.27 -10.63
C GLU A 18 -1.52 1.67 -10.39
N ALA A 19 -1.38 2.08 -9.12
CA ALA A 19 -0.72 3.34 -8.78
C ALA A 19 0.75 3.39 -9.21
N ALA A 20 1.44 2.24 -9.28
CA ALA A 20 2.82 2.13 -9.75
C ALA A 20 2.95 2.05 -11.27
N ARG A 21 1.84 2.02 -12.02
CA ARG A 21 1.85 1.86 -13.48
C ARG A 21 2.61 2.99 -14.18
N ASP A 22 2.41 4.22 -13.72
CA ASP A 22 3.10 5.40 -14.22
C ASP A 22 4.20 5.84 -13.25
N SER A 23 3.84 6.20 -12.01
CA SER A 23 4.80 6.51 -10.95
C SER A 23 4.11 6.50 -9.59
N PHE A 24 4.48 5.55 -8.73
CA PHE A 24 3.89 5.45 -7.40
C PHE A 24 4.22 6.64 -6.50
N SER A 25 5.40 7.25 -6.66
CA SER A 25 5.77 8.46 -5.92
C SER A 25 4.97 9.67 -6.35
N GLU A 26 4.71 9.84 -7.65
CA GLU A 26 3.85 10.92 -8.16
C GLU A 26 2.41 10.73 -7.70
N PHE A 27 1.86 9.52 -7.86
CA PHE A 27 0.51 9.19 -7.37
C PHE A 27 0.34 9.54 -5.89
N ARG A 28 1.30 9.16 -5.04
CA ARG A 28 1.27 9.49 -3.60
C ARG A 28 1.33 11.00 -3.35
N ALA A 29 2.23 11.70 -4.05
CA ALA A 29 2.35 13.14 -3.93
C ALA A 29 1.05 13.86 -4.34
N GLU A 30 0.38 13.42 -5.40
CA GLU A 30 -0.90 13.95 -5.87
C GLU A 30 -2.02 13.81 -4.83
N ILE A 31 -2.03 12.70 -4.08
CA ILE A 31 -2.99 12.47 -2.99
C ILE A 31 -2.50 12.99 -1.63
N GLY A 32 -1.38 13.71 -1.60
CA GLY A 32 -0.84 14.36 -0.40
C GLY A 32 -0.18 13.42 0.61
N ILE A 33 0.34 12.28 0.17
CA ILE A 33 1.07 11.32 1.01
C ILE A 33 2.57 11.44 0.74
N SER A 34 3.32 11.85 1.76
CA SER A 34 4.78 11.88 1.71
C SER A 34 5.41 10.48 1.72
N ASP A 35 6.71 10.41 1.44
CA ASP A 35 7.48 9.17 1.57
C ASP A 35 7.47 8.62 3.01
N GLU A 36 7.57 9.50 4.00
CA GLU A 36 7.60 9.15 5.42
C GLU A 36 6.25 8.57 5.87
N GLU A 37 5.15 9.25 5.56
CA GLU A 37 3.78 8.75 5.84
C GLU A 37 3.52 7.41 5.16
N TYR A 38 4.01 7.23 3.92
CA TYR A 38 3.87 5.96 3.24
C TYR A 38 4.68 4.83 3.92
N GLN A 39 5.86 5.12 4.45
CA GLN A 39 6.61 4.12 5.22
C GLN A 39 5.85 3.71 6.49
N GLU A 40 5.19 4.65 7.17
CA GLU A 40 4.34 4.34 8.32
C GLU A 40 3.16 3.44 7.93
N ILE A 41 2.47 3.77 6.83
CA ILE A 41 1.39 2.95 6.26
C ILE A 41 1.89 1.54 5.92
N LYS A 42 3.05 1.43 5.27
CA LYS A 42 3.65 0.15 4.89
C LYS A 42 4.03 -0.69 6.11
N ASN A 43 4.52 -0.07 7.18
CA ASN A 43 4.80 -0.76 8.43
C ASN A 43 3.52 -1.24 9.12
N TRP A 44 2.44 -0.47 9.06
CA TRP A 44 1.13 -0.91 9.55
C TRP A 44 0.59 -2.12 8.76
N PHE A 45 0.71 -2.12 7.44
CA PHE A 45 0.34 -3.27 6.60
C PHE A 45 1.10 -4.55 7.00
N LYS A 46 2.40 -4.46 7.29
CA LYS A 46 3.18 -5.62 7.77
C LYS A 46 2.63 -6.22 9.05
N GLN A 47 2.13 -5.41 9.99
CA GLN A 47 1.52 -5.90 11.23
C GLN A 47 0.25 -6.72 10.96
N LEU A 48 -0.44 -6.41 9.86
CA LEU A 48 -1.60 -7.17 9.37
C LEU A 48 -1.20 -8.36 8.49
N GLY A 49 0.06 -8.49 8.06
CA GLY A 49 0.43 -9.45 7.02
C GLY A 49 -0.15 -9.07 5.65
N VAL A 50 -0.30 -7.76 5.39
CA VAL A 50 -0.60 -7.22 4.08
C VAL A 50 0.71 -6.82 3.39
N GLU A 51 0.89 -7.23 2.15
CA GLU A 51 2.07 -6.93 1.32
C GLU A 51 1.65 -6.15 0.07
N PRO A 52 1.87 -4.82 0.04
CA PRO A 52 1.69 -4.02 -1.17
C PRO A 52 2.69 -4.39 -2.28
N TYR A 53 2.41 -3.97 -3.52
CA TYR A 53 3.31 -4.20 -4.66
C TYR A 53 4.62 -3.39 -4.58
N VAL A 54 4.57 -2.19 -3.99
CA VAL A 54 5.66 -1.21 -3.88
C VAL A 54 6.24 -1.11 -2.49
#